data_AF-R7UV31-F1
#
_entry.id   AF-R7UV31-F1
#
_cell.length_a   1.000
_cell.length_b   1.000
_cell.length_c   1.000
_cell.angle_alpha   90.00
_cell.angle_beta   90.00
_cell.angle_gamma   90.00
#
_symmetry.space_group_name_H-M   'P 1'
#
loop_
_entity.id
_entity.type
_entity.pdbx_description
1 polymer ?
#
loop_
_entity_poly.entity_id
_entity_poly.type
_entity_poly.pdbx_seq_one_letter_code
_entity_poly.pdbx_strand_id
1 'polypeptide(L)' 'KDLGVFIDQTLSFSTHIESTILKCNKICDIVKRTIGFNAPVNVKSSLFMSLCRSHLDFASPIWSPHLKSKAKQIESVQ' A
#
# COMPACT_ATOMS: atom_id res chain seq x y z
N LYS A 1 -1.44 13.10 -12.93
CA LYS A 1 -0.72 11.88 -12.49
C LYS A 1 0.69 12.03 -13.01
N ASP A 2 1.65 12.23 -12.12
CA ASP A 2 3.05 12.44 -12.50
C ASP A 2 3.90 11.36 -11.85
N LEU A 3 4.78 10.70 -12.62
CA LEU A 3 5.59 9.53 -12.21
C LEU A 3 4.83 8.40 -11.47
N GLY A 4 3.51 8.29 -11.66
CA GLY A 4 2.66 7.32 -10.96
C GLY A 4 2.01 7.83 -9.66
N VAL A 5 2.34 9.04 -9.22
CA VAL A 5 1.78 9.72 -8.05
C VAL A 5 0.63 10.64 -8.49
N PHE A 6 -0.47 10.60 -7.74
CA PHE A 6 -1.57 11.55 -7.92
C PHE A 6 -1.33 12.72 -6.97
N ILE A 7 -0.83 13.81 -7.53
CA ILE A 7 -0.60 15.05 -6.80
C ILE A 7 -1.92 15.83 -6.86
N ASP A 8 -2.53 16.03 -5.69
CA ASP A 8 -3.72 16.88 -5.55
C ASP A 8 -3.30 18.36 -5.44
N GLN A 9 -4.15 19.30 -5.86
CA GLN A 9 -3.86 20.75 -5.80
C GLN A 9 -3.58 21.23 -4.37
N THR A 10 -4.08 20.51 -3.38
CA THR A 10 -3.87 20.78 -1.95
C THR A 10 -2.63 20.10 -1.37
N LEU A 11 -1.89 19.33 -2.17
CA LEU A 11 -0.79 18.45 -1.70
C LEU A 11 -1.21 17.52 -0.56
N SER A 12 -2.51 17.21 -0.39
CA SER A 12 -2.98 16.36 0.70
C SER A 12 -2.68 14.87 0.49
N PHE A 13 -2.40 14.46 -0.75
CA PHE A 13 -2.17 13.08 -1.19
C PHE A 13 -3.26 12.08 -0.76
N SER A 14 -4.43 12.53 -0.29
CA SER A 14 -5.47 11.66 0.27
C SER A 14 -5.98 10.64 -0.76
N THR A 15 -6.27 11.10 -1.97
CA THR A 15 -6.69 10.25 -3.10
C THR A 15 -5.59 9.28 -3.53
N HIS A 16 -4.31 9.68 -3.41
CA HIS A 16 -3.18 8.81 -3.71
C HIS A 16 -3.06 7.69 -2.67
N ILE A 17 -3.15 8.02 -1.38
CA ILE A 17 -3.11 7.06 -0.27
C ILE A 17 -4.27 6.06 -0.42
N GLU A 18 -5.49 6.53 -0.67
CA GLU A 18 -6.66 5.65 -0.88
C GLU A 18 -6.46 4.72 -2.09
N SER A 19 -5.93 5.25 -3.21
CA SER A 19 -5.61 4.44 -4.39
C SER A 19 -4.56 3.37 -4.10
N THR A 20 -3.54 3.70 -3.31
CA THR A 20 -2.48 2.77 -2.90
C THR A 20 -3.04 1.70 -1.95
N ILE A 21 -3.87 2.08 -0.98
CA ILE A 21 -4.57 1.12 -0.09
C ILE A 21 -5.43 0.15 -0.92
N LEU A 22 -6.21 0.65 -1.88
CA LEU A 22 -7.02 -0.19 -2.76
C LEU A 22 -6.18 -1.15 -3.59
N LYS A 23 -4.98 -0.73 -4.04
CA LYS A 23 -4.04 -1.64 -4.72
C LYS A 23 -3.49 -2.70 -3.77
N CYS A 24 -3.09 -2.34 -2.55
CA CYS A 24 -2.62 -3.28 -1.54
C CYS A 24 -3.69 -4.33 -1.23
N ASN A 25 -4.96 -3.93 -1.09
CA ASN A 25 -6.08 -4.87 -0.91
C ASN A 25 -6.23 -5.84 -2.10
N LYS A 26 -6.12 -5.35 -3.34
CA LYS A 26 -6.13 -6.22 -4.53
C LYS A 26 -4.96 -7.21 -4.53
N ILE A 27 -3.77 -6.77 -4.12
CA ILE A 27 -2.59 -7.64 -3.97
C ILE A 27 -2.84 -8.70 -2.91
N CYS A 28 -3.47 -8.35 -1.78
CA CYS A 28 -3.87 -9.30 -0.75
C CYS A 28 -4.75 -10.42 -1.33
N ASP A 29 -5.74 -10.05 -2.16
CA ASP A 29 -6.62 -11.02 -2.80
C ASP A 29 -5.90 -11.89 -3.83
N ILE A 30 -4.96 -11.32 -4.60
CA ILE A 30 -4.11 -12.09 -5.51
C ILE A 30 -3.27 -13.08 -4.72
N VAL A 31 -2.57 -12.64 -3.66
CA VAL A 31 -1.76 -13.50 -2.80
C VAL A 31 -2.62 -14.64 -2.24
N LYS A 32 -3.81 -14.36 -1.69
CA LYS A 32 -4.73 -15.40 -1.20
C LYS A 32 -5.11 -16.41 -2.27
N ARG A 33 -5.37 -15.97 -3.51
CA ARG A 33 -5.72 -16.83 -4.64
C ARG A 33 -4.53 -17.65 -5.16
N THR A 34 -3.32 -17.08 -5.18
CA THR A 34 -2.14 -17.71 -5.78
C THR A 34 -1.53 -18.81 -4.91
N ILE A 35 -1.35 -18.55 -3.61
CA ILE A 35 -0.77 -19.53 -2.68
C ILE A 35 -1.84 -20.37 -1.96
N GLY A 36 -3.12 -20.05 -2.15
CA GLY A 36 -4.24 -20.80 -1.61
C GLY A 36 -4.46 -20.61 -0.10
N PHE A 37 -5.62 -21.04 0.38
CA PHE A 37 -6.01 -20.88 1.78
C PHE A 37 -5.13 -21.69 2.75
N ASN A 38 -4.53 -22.78 2.29
CA ASN A 38 -3.73 -23.67 3.13
C ASN A 38 -2.26 -23.22 3.30
N ALA A 39 -1.81 -22.19 2.57
CA ALA A 39 -0.44 -21.72 2.71
C ALA A 39 -0.17 -21.13 4.10
N PRO A 40 1.04 -21.35 4.66
CA PRO A 40 1.47 -20.78 5.93
C PRO A 40 1.31 -19.25 5.98
N VAL A 41 0.89 -18.73 7.14
CA VAL A 41 0.64 -17.28 7.34
C VAL A 41 1.91 -16.45 7.13
N ASN A 42 3.07 -16.96 7.52
CA ASN A 42 4.36 -16.30 7.31
C ASN A 42 4.70 -16.15 5.81
N VAL A 43 4.37 -17.14 4.98
CA VAL A 43 4.59 -17.08 3.53
C VAL A 43 3.63 -16.06 2.90
N LYS A 44 2.35 -16.06 3.30
CA LYS A 44 1.36 -15.05 2.89
C LYS A 44 1.81 -13.64 3.25
N SER A 45 2.24 -13.45 4.49
CA SER A 45 2.69 -12.16 5.00
C SER A 45 3.96 -11.69 4.29
N SER A 46 4.94 -12.58 4.06
CA SER A 46 6.18 -12.23 3.35
C SER A 46 5.94 -11.84 1.89
N LEU A 47 5.07 -12.57 1.18
CA LEU A 47 4.67 -12.23 -0.20
C LEU A 47 3.90 -10.92 -0.26
N PHE A 48 2.93 -10.76 0.64
CA PHE A 48 2.15 -9.54 0.73
C PHE A 48 3.04 -8.33 1.05
N MET A 49 3.93 -8.45 2.04
CA MET A 49 4.92 -7.42 2.37
C MET A 49 5.81 -7.12 1.17
N SER A 50 6.38 -8.13 0.50
CA SER A 50 7.27 -7.89 -0.65
C SER A 50 6.57 -7.13 -1.78
N LEU A 51 5.30 -7.42 -2.04
CA LEU A 51 4.52 -6.77 -3.09
C LEU A 51 4.00 -5.39 -2.64
N CYS A 52 3.34 -5.28 -1.49
CA CYS A 52 2.78 -4.02 -0.99
C CYS A 52 3.85 -3.02 -0.55
N ARG A 53 4.90 -3.47 0.13
CA ARG A 53 6.01 -2.61 0.56
C ARG A 53 6.74 -2.01 -0.63
N SER A 54 6.90 -2.73 -1.74
CA SER A 54 7.46 -2.14 -2.96
C SER A 54 6.62 -0.97 -3.50
N HIS A 55 5.30 -1.00 -3.30
CA HIS A 55 4.40 0.08 -3.70
C HIS A 55 4.30 1.22 -2.67
N LEU A 56 4.53 0.93 -1.39
CA LEU A 56 4.51 1.90 -0.29
C LEU A 56 5.87 2.58 -0.09
N ASP A 57 6.99 1.89 -0.26
CA ASP A 57 8.31 2.52 -0.23
C ASP A 57 8.53 3.37 -1.49
N PHE A 58 7.88 3.00 -2.61
CA PHE A 58 7.89 3.81 -3.83
C PHE A 58 7.18 5.15 -3.62
N ALA A 59 7.93 6.23 -3.79
CA ALA A 59 7.50 7.62 -3.61
C ALA A 59 7.23 8.07 -2.15
N SER A 60 7.58 7.27 -1.14
CA SER A 60 7.53 7.65 0.29
C SER A 60 8.04 9.07 0.60
N PRO A 61 9.16 9.57 0.01
CA PRO A 61 9.62 10.95 0.24
C PRO A 61 8.68 12.05 -0.28
N ILE A 62 7.84 11.72 -1.26
CA ILE A 62 6.95 12.68 -1.95
C ILE A 62 5.60 12.77 -1.24
N TRP A 63 5.08 11.64 -0.76
CA TRP A 63 3.73 11.57 -0.19
C TRP A 63 3.68 11.33 1.32
N SER A 64 4.83 11.07 1.99
CA SER A 64 4.90 10.82 3.44
C SER A 64 4.06 11.88 4.19
N PRO A 65 2.89 11.49 4.72
CA PRO A 65 1.98 12.45 5.28
C PRO A 65 2.58 12.96 6.59
N HIS A 66 2.82 14.27 6.69
CA HIS A 66 3.21 14.91 7.95
C HIS A 66 2.17 14.71 9.07
N LEU A 67 0.94 14.27 8.73
CA LEU A 67 -0.11 13.91 9.68
C LEU A 67 -0.03 12.43 10.11
N LYS A 68 0.23 12.21 11.41
CA LYS A 68 0.25 10.89 12.09
C LYS A 68 -0.96 9.99 11.83
N SER A 69 -2.13 10.57 11.58
CA SER A 69 -3.37 9.81 11.29
C SER A 69 -3.27 9.00 10.00
N LYS A 70 -2.65 9.57 8.97
CA LYS A 70 -2.48 8.90 7.67
C LYS A 70 -1.36 7.86 7.72
N ALA A 71 -0.29 8.12 8.47
CA ALA A 71 0.74 7.12 8.78
C ALA A 71 0.14 5.87 9.43
N LYS A 72 -0.77 6.04 10.40
CA LYS A 72 -1.47 4.92 11.05
C LYS A 72 -2.36 4.12 10.10
N GLN A 73 -2.99 4.76 9.11
CA GLN A 73 -3.76 4.04 8.07
C GLN A 73 -2.85 3.20 7.17
N ILE A 74 -1.65 3.69 6.86
CA ILE A 74 -0.67 2.94 6.08
C ILE A 74 -0.10 1.77 6.90
N GLU A 75 0.26 2.00 8.16
CA GLU A 75 0.68 0.93 9.09
C GLU A 75 -0.41 -0.12 9.27
N SER A 76 -1.71 0.26 9.26
CA SER A 76 -2.79 -0.72 9.39
C SER A 76 -2.93 -1.68 8.19
N VAL A 77 -2.33 -1.31 7.04
CA VAL A 77 -2.32 -2.12 5.82
C VAL A 77 -1.04 -2.95 5.72
N GLN A 78 0.00 -2.63 6.51
CA GLN A 78 1.29 -3.33 6.54
C GLN A 78 1.27 -4.42 7.63
#